data_AF-A0A3N5SWM5-F1
#
_entry.id   AF-A0A3N5SWM5-F1
#
_cell.length_a   1.000
_cell.length_b   1.000
_cell.length_c   1.000
_cell.angle_alpha   90.00
_cell.angle_beta   90.00
_cell.angle_gamma   90.00
#
_symmetry.space_group_name_H-M   'P 1'
#
loop_
_entity.id
_entity.type
_entity.pdbx_description
1 polymer ?
#
loop_
_entity_poly.entity_id
_entity_poly.type
_entity_poly.pdbx_seq_one_letter_code
_entity_poly.pdbx_strand_id
1 'polypeptide(L)'
;MIDLRSDTITRPTPEMRRAMYEAEVGDAVFGDDPTVNALEARTAEILGKEAAAYMPSGTMTNQVALRAHTEPGDEIIIEEQGHVYYYEGGAPAALSGVMCRLV
;
A
#
# COMPACT_ATOMS: atom_id res chain seq x y z
N MET A 1 -2.34 14.91 25.78
CA MET A 1 -2.35 13.44 25.89
C MET A 1 -1.15 12.94 25.11
N ILE A 2 -0.26 12.16 25.73
CA ILE A 2 0.90 11.55 25.07
C ILE A 2 0.52 10.11 24.76
N ASP A 3 0.57 9.71 23.49
CA ASP A 3 0.25 8.36 23.03
C ASP A 3 1.44 7.85 22.20
N LEU A 4 2.03 6.72 22.62
CA LEU A 4 3.28 6.17 22.10
C LEU A 4 3.09 4.75 21.53
N ARG A 5 1.85 4.36 21.21
CA ARG A 5 1.54 3.01 20.75
C ARG A 5 2.07 2.72 19.34
N SER A 6 1.98 3.70 18.43
CA SER A 6 2.43 3.64 17.03
C SER A 6 2.35 5.05 16.43
N ASP A 7 3.10 5.31 15.37
CA ASP A 7 2.97 6.48 14.49
C ASP A 7 1.66 6.51 13.67
N THR A 8 1.00 5.37 13.48
CA THR A 8 -0.32 5.26 12.82
C THR A 8 -1.45 6.01 13.55
N ILE A 9 -1.23 6.43 14.80
CA ILE A 9 -2.20 7.23 15.58
C ILE A 9 -2.26 8.70 15.12
N THR A 10 -1.37 9.12 14.22
CA THR A 10 -1.27 10.49 13.72
C THR A 10 -2.61 10.97 13.17
N ARG A 11 -2.85 12.28 13.29
CA ARG A 11 -4.06 12.93 12.78
C ARG A 11 -3.68 13.97 11.73
N PRO A 12 -4.49 14.15 10.67
CA PRO A 12 -4.25 15.19 9.67
C PRO A 12 -4.18 16.57 10.31
N THR A 13 -3.15 17.35 9.94
CA THR A 13 -2.98 18.76 10.33
C THR A 13 -4.06 19.62 9.65
N PRO A 14 -4.26 20.87 10.09
CA PRO A 14 -5.20 21.78 9.44
C PRO A 14 -4.92 21.95 7.94
N GLU A 15 -3.66 22.02 7.53
CA GLU A 15 -3.24 22.16 6.12
C GLU A 15 -3.59 20.91 5.32
N MET A 16 -3.33 19.72 5.87
CA MET A 16 -3.73 18.46 5.23
C MET A 16 -5.26 18.39 5.05
N ARG A 17 -6.03 18.77 6.08
CA ARG A 17 -7.49 18.78 6.00
C ARG A 17 -8.00 19.77 4.94
N ARG A 18 -7.35 20.92 4.83
CA ARG A 18 -7.68 21.91 3.79
C ARG A 18 -7.37 21.38 2.40
N ALA A 19 -6.20 20.79 2.20
CA ALA A 19 -5.83 20.18 0.92
C ALA A 19 -6.79 19.06 0.50
N MET A 20 -7.21 18.21 1.45
CA MET A 20 -8.23 17.19 1.19
C MET A 20 -9.59 17.80 0.82
N TYR A 21 -9.99 18.89 1.46
CA TYR A 21 -11.26 19.57 1.18
C TYR A 21 -11.26 20.28 -0.18
N GLU A 22 -10.12 20.85 -0.58
CA GLU A 22 -9.96 21.60 -1.83
C GLU A 22 -9.56 20.71 -3.03
N ALA A 23 -9.29 19.42 -2.82
CA ALA A 23 -8.86 18.49 -3.86
C ALA A 23 -9.90 18.33 -4.98
N GLU A 24 -9.44 18.41 -6.23
CA GLU A 24 -10.24 18.01 -7.38
C GLU A 24 -10.31 16.49 -7.42
N VAL A 25 -11.51 15.93 -7.54
CA VAL A 25 -11.75 14.48 -7.49
C VAL A 25 -12.50 14.02 -8.74
N GLY A 26 -12.37 12.74 -9.03
CA GLY A 26 -13.03 12.10 -10.17
C GLY A 26 -13.29 10.63 -9.89
N ASP A 27 -13.43 9.84 -10.95
CA ASP A 27 -13.55 8.39 -10.83
C ASP A 27 -12.20 7.73 -11.10
N ALA A 28 -11.56 7.24 -10.04
CA ALA A 28 -10.26 6.59 -10.12
C ALA A 28 -10.28 5.26 -10.91
N VAL A 29 -11.44 4.59 -11.04
CA VAL A 29 -11.56 3.36 -11.85
C VAL A 29 -11.46 3.68 -13.33
N PHE A 30 -12.01 4.81 -13.76
CA PHE A 30 -11.88 5.30 -15.14
C PHE A 30 -10.60 6.10 -15.39
N GLY A 31 -9.82 6.40 -14.35
CA GLY A 31 -8.58 7.17 -14.44
C GLY A 31 -8.79 8.69 -14.48
N ASP A 32 -9.98 9.16 -14.14
CA ASP A 32 -10.38 10.57 -14.25
C ASP A 32 -10.22 11.35 -12.93
N ASP A 33 -9.63 10.75 -11.88
CA ASP A 33 -9.34 11.44 -10.62
C ASP A 33 -7.98 12.18 -10.67
N PRO A 34 -7.97 13.52 -10.81
CA PRO A 34 -6.72 14.27 -11.00
C PRO A 34 -5.83 14.25 -9.75
N THR A 35 -6.40 14.14 -8.54
CA THR A 35 -5.62 14.11 -7.30
C THR A 35 -4.91 12.77 -7.14
N VAL A 36 -5.59 11.66 -7.43
CA VAL A 36 -4.96 10.33 -7.42
C VAL A 36 -3.86 10.25 -8.47
N ASN A 37 -4.14 10.69 -9.70
CA ASN A 37 -3.17 10.67 -10.79
C ASN A 37 -1.91 11.50 -10.46
N ALA A 38 -2.09 12.68 -9.86
CA ALA A 38 -0.97 13.52 -9.44
C ALA A 38 -0.13 12.88 -8.31
N LEU A 39 -0.79 12.22 -7.34
CA LEU A 39 -0.12 11.49 -6.27
C LEU A 39 0.72 10.34 -6.81
N GLU A 40 0.16 9.54 -7.71
CA GLU A 40 0.82 8.40 -8.33
C GLU A 40 2.00 8.83 -9.20
N ALA A 41 1.81 9.82 -10.09
CA ALA A 41 2.86 10.35 -10.94
C ALA A 41 4.04 10.91 -10.12
N ARG A 42 3.75 11.71 -9.09
CA ARG A 42 4.78 12.25 -8.19
C ARG A 42 5.49 11.15 -7.41
N THR A 43 4.78 10.11 -6.97
CA THR A 43 5.39 8.98 -6.25
C THR A 43 6.33 8.19 -7.16
N ALA A 44 5.92 7.93 -8.40
CA ALA A 44 6.75 7.28 -9.41
C ALA A 44 8.02 8.08 -9.71
N GLU A 45 7.91 9.41 -9.85
CA GLU A 45 9.04 10.33 -10.03
C GLU A 45 10.02 10.26 -8.86
N ILE A 46 9.54 10.39 -7.61
CA ILE A 46 10.38 10.36 -6.41
C ILE A 46 11.14 9.03 -6.29
N LEU A 47 10.51 7.91 -6.65
CA LEU A 47 11.09 6.57 -6.53
C LEU A 47 11.89 6.13 -7.77
N GLY A 48 11.91 6.95 -8.84
CA GLY A 48 12.53 6.60 -10.12
C GLY A 48 11.92 5.35 -10.76
N LYS A 49 10.58 5.24 -10.71
CA LYS A 49 9.80 4.12 -11.29
C LYS A 49 8.93 4.62 -12.43
N GLU A 50 8.52 3.69 -13.30
CA GLU A 50 7.68 4.00 -14.45
C GLU A 50 6.24 4.38 -14.05
N ALA A 51 5.74 3.80 -12.96
CA ALA A 51 4.39 4.02 -12.45
C ALA A 51 4.30 3.78 -10.94
N ALA A 52 3.23 4.27 -10.33
CA ALA A 52 2.80 3.96 -8.96
C ALA A 52 1.28 3.78 -8.95
N ALA A 53 0.75 3.13 -7.92
CA ALA A 53 -0.69 2.96 -7.73
C ALA A 53 -1.06 3.23 -6.27
N TYR A 54 -2.08 4.05 -6.03
CA TYR A 54 -2.61 4.34 -4.71
C TYR A 54 -3.44 3.16 -4.20
N MET A 55 -3.21 2.77 -2.94
CA MET A 55 -3.92 1.69 -2.28
C MET A 55 -4.43 2.14 -0.91
N PRO A 56 -5.58 1.64 -0.43
CA PRO A 56 -6.15 2.02 0.86
C PRO A 56 -5.28 1.67 2.08
N SER A 57 -4.37 0.70 1.98
CA SER A 57 -3.51 0.28 3.09
C SER A 57 -2.19 -0.32 2.63
N GLY A 58 -1.20 -0.34 3.53
CA GLY A 58 0.07 -1.04 3.31
C GLY A 58 -0.13 -2.54 3.08
N THR A 59 -1.04 -3.18 3.83
CA THR A 59 -1.41 -4.59 3.62
C THR A 59 -1.92 -4.83 2.20
N MET A 60 -2.86 -4.02 1.69
CA MET A 60 -3.34 -4.19 0.31
C MET A 60 -2.21 -3.98 -0.71
N THR A 61 -1.34 -3.00 -0.47
CA THR A 61 -0.17 -2.74 -1.33
C THR A 61 0.73 -3.97 -1.43
N ASN A 62 1.08 -4.59 -0.29
CA ASN A 62 1.90 -5.80 -0.26
C ASN A 62 1.20 -6.98 -0.96
N GLN A 63 -0.09 -7.18 -0.72
CA GLN A 63 -0.83 -8.31 -1.31
C GLN A 63 -1.01 -8.16 -2.82
N VAL A 64 -1.23 -6.94 -3.33
CA VAL A 64 -1.24 -6.67 -4.78
C VAL A 64 0.14 -6.93 -5.38
N ALA A 65 1.22 -6.48 -4.71
CA ALA A 65 2.58 -6.74 -5.17
C ALA A 65 2.89 -8.24 -5.23
N LEU A 66 2.51 -9.00 -4.19
CA LEU A 66 2.66 -10.45 -4.18
C LEU A 66 1.91 -11.09 -5.34
N ARG A 67 0.63 -10.76 -5.52
CA ARG A 67 -0.17 -11.35 -6.60
C ARG A 67 0.35 -10.99 -8.00
N ALA A 68 0.92 -9.80 -8.17
CA ALA A 68 1.52 -9.37 -9.44
C ALA A 68 2.86 -10.07 -9.74
N HIS A 69 3.58 -10.54 -8.72
CA HIS A 69 4.90 -11.14 -8.85
C HIS A 69 4.90 -12.68 -8.74
N THR A 70 3.77 -13.31 -8.46
CA THR A 70 3.71 -14.75 -8.17
C THR A 70 2.47 -15.41 -8.74
N GLU A 71 2.57 -16.72 -8.97
CA GLU A 71 1.46 -17.62 -9.22
C GLU A 71 1.22 -18.59 -8.05
N PRO A 72 0.00 -19.15 -7.91
CA PRO A 72 -0.28 -20.13 -6.87
C PRO A 72 0.68 -21.32 -6.94
N GLY A 73 1.26 -21.67 -5.80
CA GLY A 73 2.30 -22.69 -5.67
C GLY A 73 3.73 -22.15 -5.65
N ASP A 74 3.95 -20.87 -5.99
CA ASP A 74 5.26 -20.24 -5.84
C ASP A 74 5.67 -20.08 -4.36
N GLU A 75 6.98 -19.95 -4.14
CA GLU A 75 7.60 -19.67 -2.85
C GLU A 75 8.05 -18.21 -2.78
N ILE A 76 7.75 -17.53 -1.67
CA ILE A 76 8.37 -16.24 -1.33
C ILE A 76 9.31 -16.40 -0.14
N ILE A 77 10.52 -15.87 -0.27
CA ILE A 77 11.51 -15.82 0.82
C ILE A 77 11.28 -14.52 1.59
N ILE A 78 11.05 -14.62 2.90
CA ILE A 78 10.76 -13.47 3.75
C ILE A 78 11.42 -13.64 5.11
N GLU A 79 11.83 -12.54 5.74
CA GLU A 79 12.36 -12.59 7.10
C GLU A 79 11.26 -12.98 8.12
N GLU A 80 11.62 -13.70 9.18
CA GLU A 80 10.67 -14.25 10.16
C GLU A 80 9.71 -13.21 10.77
N GLN A 81 10.17 -11.97 10.97
CA GLN A 81 9.38 -10.85 11.49
C GLN A 81 8.83 -9.93 10.39
N GLY A 82 8.95 -10.31 9.12
CA GLY A 82 8.42 -9.56 8.00
C GLY A 82 6.91 -9.33 8.11
N HIS A 83 6.48 -8.09 7.95
CA HIS A 83 5.08 -7.69 8.17
C HIS A 83 4.08 -8.52 7.37
N VAL A 84 4.42 -8.83 6.12
CA VAL A 84 3.62 -9.64 5.18
C VAL A 84 3.35 -11.05 5.71
N TYR A 85 4.30 -11.66 6.43
CA TYR A 85 4.09 -12.95 7.06
C TYR A 85 3.36 -12.82 8.40
N TYR A 86 3.84 -11.94 9.28
CA TYR A 86 3.46 -11.94 10.68
C TYR A 86 2.16 -11.17 10.98
N TYR A 87 1.89 -10.06 10.28
CA TYR A 87 0.83 -9.09 10.62
C TYR A 87 -0.30 -8.98 9.59
N GLU A 88 -0.23 -9.72 8.48
CA GLU A 88 -1.25 -9.66 7.41
C GLU A 88 -2.19 -10.87 7.41
N GLY A 89 -2.27 -11.60 8.53
CA GLY A 89 -3.31 -12.62 8.75
C GLY A 89 -3.24 -13.83 7.81
N GLY A 90 -2.04 -14.18 7.32
CA GLY A 90 -1.85 -15.27 6.37
C GLY A 90 -2.34 -14.96 4.95
N ALA A 91 -2.52 -13.67 4.61
CA ALA A 91 -2.97 -13.23 3.31
C ALA A 91 -2.16 -13.76 2.11
N PRO A 92 -0.81 -13.94 2.17
CA PRO A 92 -0.06 -14.52 1.05
C PRO A 92 -0.62 -15.87 0.59
N ALA A 93 -0.88 -16.78 1.55
CA ALA A 93 -1.45 -18.09 1.27
C ALA A 93 -2.92 -18.00 0.84
N ALA A 94 -3.72 -17.18 1.52
CA ALA A 94 -5.16 -17.11 1.27
C ALA A 94 -5.55 -16.41 -0.05
N LEU A 95 -4.80 -15.38 -0.45
CA LEU A 95 -5.14 -14.53 -1.59
C LEU A 95 -4.32 -14.87 -2.85
N SER A 96 -3.07 -15.26 -2.67
CA SER A 96 -2.15 -15.53 -3.79
C SER A 96 -1.75 -17.00 -3.92
N GLY A 97 -2.09 -17.85 -2.94
CA GLY A 97 -1.77 -19.28 -2.97
C GLY A 97 -0.27 -19.57 -2.88
N VAL A 98 0.52 -18.64 -2.32
CA VAL A 98 1.98 -18.77 -2.20
C VAL A 98 2.40 -19.29 -0.83
N MET A 99 3.54 -19.98 -0.81
CA MET A 99 4.18 -20.46 0.41
C MET A 99 5.22 -19.45 0.89
N CYS A 100 5.17 -19.09 2.18
CA CYS A 100 6.23 -18.28 2.80
C CYS A 100 7.34 -19.20 3.33
N ARG A 101 8.57 -18.98 2.85
CA ARG A 101 9.79 -19.54 3.45
C ARG A 101 10.48 -18.47 4.28
N LEU A 102 10.58 -18.73 5.59
CA LEU A 102 11.19 -17.80 6.53
C LEU A 102 12.72 -17.93 6.53
N VAL A 103 13.41 -16.80 6.60
CA VAL A 103 14.89 -16.69 6.71
C VAL A 103 15.32 -15.74 7.81
#